data_AF-A0A1U7WL92-F1
#
_entry.id   AF-A0A1U7WL92-F1
#
_cell.length_a   1.000
_cell.length_b   1.000
_cell.length_c   1.000
_cell.angle_alpha   90.00
_cell.angle_beta   90.00
_cell.angle_gamma   90.00
#
_symmetry.space_group_name_H-M   'P 1'
#
loop_
_entity.id
_entity.type
_entity.pdbx_description
1 polymer ?
#
loop_
_entity_poly.entity_id
_entity_poly.type
_entity_poly.pdbx_seq_one_letter_code
_entity_poly.pdbx_strand_id
1 'polypeptide(L)'
;MKFRSNSLKDIHIQGIVLDEIILEADSLEKLQIKDFDLGIFKLLSKGTLRLLEMDDVYGFPPDIGENAENLEIVEFSNSTTWQPDFHHMISKLSKCGLLGYSQLENVVVLELGWKVITDLFSHWVAELLGRCPNLRKLVIHGAVSRIKTQEECQILANFTSFIVKLIGKYLHVDVQFKYV
;
A
#
# COMPACT_ATOMS: atom_id res chain seq x y z
N MET A 1 6.34 -5.19 -21.50
CA MET A 1 7.00 -6.48 -21.25
C MET A 1 5.96 -7.50 -20.79
N LYS A 2 6.01 -8.75 -21.28
CA LYS A 2 5.06 -9.81 -20.87
C LYS A 2 5.83 -11.01 -20.31
N PHE A 3 5.47 -11.46 -19.12
CA PHE A 3 6.06 -12.64 -18.47
C PHE A 3 4.96 -13.63 -18.10
N ARG A 4 5.21 -14.93 -18.29
CA ARG A 4 4.26 -15.99 -17.97
C ARG A 4 4.95 -17.11 -17.21
N SER A 5 4.40 -17.52 -16.07
CA SER A 5 4.87 -18.69 -15.34
C SER A 5 3.77 -19.31 -14.49
N ASN A 6 3.55 -20.61 -14.64
CA ASN A 6 2.50 -21.32 -13.90
C ASN A 6 2.96 -21.79 -12.51
N SER A 7 4.28 -21.79 -12.25
CA SER A 7 4.87 -22.27 -10.99
C SER A 7 5.52 -21.17 -10.15
N LEU A 8 5.51 -19.92 -10.64
CA LEU A 8 6.08 -18.78 -9.93
C LEU A 8 5.23 -18.47 -8.70
N LYS A 9 5.87 -18.49 -7.51
CA LYS A 9 5.23 -18.15 -6.23
C LYS A 9 5.58 -16.76 -5.73
N ASP A 10 6.83 -16.34 -5.95
CA ASP A 10 7.33 -15.07 -5.47
C ASP A 10 7.98 -14.29 -6.61
N ILE A 11 7.70 -12.99 -6.69
CA ILE A 11 8.41 -12.10 -7.60
C ILE A 11 8.80 -10.81 -6.88
N HIS A 12 10.04 -10.41 -7.11
CA HIS A 12 10.56 -9.11 -6.69
C HIS A 12 11.01 -8.35 -7.93
N ILE A 13 10.50 -7.13 -8.06
CA ILE A 13 10.77 -6.25 -9.18
C ILE A 13 11.35 -4.95 -8.63
N GLN A 14 12.57 -4.59 -9.03
CA GLN A 14 13.26 -3.41 -8.50
C GLN A 14 13.97 -2.62 -9.61
N GLY A 15 13.84 -1.29 -9.57
CA GLY A 15 14.71 -0.38 -10.32
C GLY A 15 14.55 -0.45 -11.83
N ILE A 16 13.35 -0.78 -12.30
CA ILE A 16 13.08 -0.85 -13.74
C ILE A 16 12.11 0.28 -14.11
N VAL A 17 12.43 0.99 -15.19
CA VAL A 17 11.53 1.95 -15.85
C VAL A 17 10.96 1.26 -17.08
N LEU A 18 9.66 0.95 -17.06
CA LEU A 18 8.97 0.29 -18.18
C LEU A 18 7.58 0.90 -18.36
N ASP A 19 7.20 1.13 -19.61
CA ASP A 19 5.88 1.67 -19.96
C ASP A 19 4.74 0.72 -19.57
N GLU A 20 4.95 -0.60 -19.75
CA GLU A 20 3.93 -1.61 -19.46
C GLU A 20 4.55 -2.94 -19.02
N ILE A 21 3.98 -3.57 -17.99
CA ILE A 21 4.30 -4.93 -17.52
C ILE A 21 3.01 -5.73 -17.39
N ILE A 22 2.97 -6.89 -18.03
CA ILE A 22 1.90 -7.89 -17.87
C ILE A 22 2.53 -9.17 -17.32
N LEU A 23 2.12 -9.56 -16.11
CA LEU A 23 2.54 -10.78 -15.43
C LEU A 23 1.38 -11.78 -15.40
N GLU A 24 1.53 -12.93 -16.05
CA GLU A 24 0.57 -14.04 -16.00
C GLU A 24 1.13 -15.15 -15.09
N ALA A 25 0.61 -15.24 -13.86
CA ALA A 25 1.13 -16.15 -12.84
C ALA A 25 0.05 -16.61 -11.86
N ASP A 26 -0.61 -17.74 -12.16
CA ASP A 26 -1.73 -18.28 -11.37
C ASP A 26 -1.34 -18.75 -9.96
N SER A 27 -0.07 -19.06 -9.73
CA SER A 27 0.46 -19.56 -8.45
C SER A 27 1.17 -18.48 -7.62
N LEU A 28 1.08 -17.20 -8.03
CA LEU A 28 1.81 -16.10 -7.41
C LEU A 28 1.21 -15.75 -6.04
N GLU A 29 1.96 -16.01 -4.98
CA GLU A 29 1.59 -15.75 -3.59
C GLU A 29 2.15 -14.41 -3.08
N LYS A 30 3.29 -13.96 -3.62
CA LYS A 30 4.01 -12.75 -3.18
C LYS A 30 4.42 -11.86 -4.34
N LEU A 31 4.04 -10.58 -4.29
CA LEU A 31 4.46 -9.54 -5.23
C LEU A 31 5.15 -8.40 -4.47
N GLN A 32 6.44 -8.20 -4.74
CA GLN A 32 7.22 -7.08 -4.22
C GLN A 32 7.66 -6.16 -5.36
N ILE A 33 7.35 -4.87 -5.27
CA ILE A 33 7.72 -3.86 -6.26
C ILE A 33 8.44 -2.72 -5.54
N LYS A 34 9.68 -2.43 -5.94
CA LYS A 34 10.51 -1.38 -5.34
C LYS A 34 11.09 -0.43 -6.37
N ASP A 35 11.26 0.84 -6.02
CA ASP A 35 11.97 1.86 -6.82
C ASP A 35 11.50 1.85 -8.29
N PHE A 36 10.18 1.93 -8.50
CA PHE A 36 9.57 1.64 -9.79
C PHE A 36 8.75 2.82 -10.30
N ASP A 37 9.06 3.30 -11.51
CA ASP A 37 8.28 4.31 -12.23
C ASP A 37 7.38 3.61 -13.24
N LEU A 38 6.12 3.35 -12.85
CA LEU A 38 5.17 2.58 -13.65
C LEU A 38 4.31 3.47 -14.56
N GLY A 39 4.29 3.12 -15.84
CA GLY A 39 3.15 3.43 -16.71
C GLY A 39 1.95 2.54 -16.40
N ILE A 40 2.04 1.24 -16.70
CA ILE A 40 0.97 0.24 -16.51
C ILE A 40 1.54 -1.08 -15.97
N PHE A 41 1.00 -1.59 -14.85
CA PHE A 41 1.27 -2.96 -14.37
C PHE A 41 -0.03 -3.74 -14.28
N LYS A 42 -0.06 -4.96 -14.83
CA LYS A 42 -1.20 -5.86 -14.76
C LYS A 42 -0.78 -7.27 -14.35
N LEU A 43 -1.37 -7.77 -13.27
CA LEU A 43 -1.28 -9.16 -12.84
C LEU A 43 -2.51 -9.94 -13.31
N LEU A 44 -2.28 -10.92 -14.17
CA LEU A 44 -3.26 -11.92 -14.59
C LEU A 44 -3.00 -13.17 -13.76
N SER A 45 -3.84 -13.41 -12.76
CA SER A 45 -3.70 -14.50 -11.81
C SER A 45 -5.07 -14.97 -11.33
N LYS A 46 -5.20 -16.27 -11.04
CA LYS A 46 -6.41 -16.92 -10.51
C LYS A 46 -6.63 -16.78 -8.99
N GLY A 47 -6.03 -15.77 -8.34
CA GLY A 47 -6.38 -15.45 -6.95
C GLY A 47 -5.55 -16.14 -5.88
N THR A 48 -4.23 -16.25 -6.05
CA THR A 48 -3.34 -16.83 -5.02
C THR A 48 -2.49 -15.80 -4.27
N LEU A 49 -2.57 -14.53 -4.66
CA LEU A 49 -1.75 -13.46 -4.08
C LEU A 49 -2.19 -13.16 -2.65
N ARG A 50 -1.26 -13.31 -1.70
CA ARG A 50 -1.48 -13.08 -0.27
C ARG A 50 -0.69 -11.91 0.26
N LEU A 51 0.48 -11.64 -0.32
CA LEU A 51 1.35 -10.54 0.10
C LEU A 51 1.60 -9.59 -1.06
N LEU A 52 1.31 -8.33 -0.82
CA LEU A 52 1.67 -7.23 -1.69
C LEU A 52 2.54 -6.22 -0.95
N GLU A 53 3.74 -6.00 -1.47
CA GLU A 53 4.67 -4.99 -0.96
C GLU A 53 5.00 -4.02 -2.07
N MET A 54 4.85 -2.72 -1.79
CA MET A 54 5.29 -1.66 -2.67
C MET A 54 6.11 -0.64 -1.90
N ASP A 55 7.28 -0.32 -2.44
CA ASP A 55 8.25 0.59 -1.83
C ASP A 55 8.72 1.62 -2.86
N ASP A 56 8.55 2.91 -2.56
CA ASP A 56 8.98 4.03 -3.43
C ASP A 56 8.47 3.86 -4.89
N VAL A 57 7.18 3.52 -5.05
CA VAL A 57 6.54 3.31 -6.36
C VAL A 57 5.89 4.60 -6.86
N TYR A 58 6.27 5.01 -8.07
CA TYR A 58 5.77 6.18 -8.80
C TYR A 58 4.78 5.72 -9.89
N GLY A 59 3.73 6.51 -10.12
CA GLY A 59 2.74 6.23 -11.18
C GLY A 59 1.47 5.51 -10.69
N PHE A 60 0.83 4.74 -11.57
CA PHE A 60 -0.44 4.09 -11.28
C PHE A 60 -0.24 2.81 -10.43
N PRO A 61 -1.13 2.56 -9.46
CA PRO A 61 -1.10 1.31 -8.71
C PRO A 61 -1.33 0.10 -9.63
N PRO A 62 -0.72 -1.05 -9.32
CA PRO A 62 -0.84 -2.24 -10.15
C PRO A 62 -2.28 -2.76 -10.20
N ASP A 63 -2.73 -3.12 -11.39
CA ASP A 63 -3.99 -3.84 -11.59
C ASP A 63 -3.78 -5.31 -11.21
N ILE A 64 -4.23 -5.68 -10.01
CA ILE A 64 -4.20 -7.07 -9.54
C ILE A 64 -5.55 -7.78 -9.69
N GLY A 65 -6.59 -7.13 -10.21
CA GLY A 65 -7.92 -7.73 -10.40
C GLY A 65 -8.47 -8.46 -9.16
N GLU A 66 -9.06 -9.63 -9.35
CA GLU A 66 -9.68 -10.48 -8.32
C GLU A 66 -8.70 -10.95 -7.22
N ASN A 67 -7.39 -10.80 -7.42
CA ASN A 67 -6.38 -11.18 -6.43
C ASN A 67 -6.46 -10.38 -5.13
N ALA A 68 -7.04 -9.18 -5.18
CA ALA A 68 -7.18 -8.33 -4.01
C ALA A 68 -8.00 -8.99 -2.88
N GLU A 69 -8.93 -9.89 -3.22
CA GLU A 69 -9.74 -10.58 -2.22
C GLU A 69 -8.92 -11.56 -1.38
N ASN A 70 -7.78 -12.04 -1.87
CA ASN A 70 -6.94 -13.03 -1.18
C ASN A 70 -5.79 -12.41 -0.38
N LEU A 71 -5.67 -11.07 -0.40
CA LEU A 71 -4.60 -10.38 0.31
C LEU A 71 -4.74 -10.55 1.81
N GLU A 72 -3.66 -11.00 2.44
CA GLU A 72 -3.52 -11.13 3.89
C GLU A 72 -2.62 -10.03 4.46
N ILE A 73 -1.61 -9.63 3.68
CA ILE A 73 -0.58 -8.65 4.06
C ILE A 73 -0.46 -7.62 2.94
N VAL A 74 -0.61 -6.35 3.32
CA VAL A 74 -0.42 -5.22 2.42
C VAL A 74 0.60 -4.27 3.04
N GLU A 75 1.69 -4.03 2.32
CA GLU A 75 2.75 -3.11 2.70
C GLU A 75 2.93 -2.02 1.64
N PHE A 76 2.83 -0.77 2.07
CA PHE A 76 3.08 0.40 1.25
C PHE A 76 4.06 1.33 1.98
N SER A 77 5.31 1.34 1.53
CA SER A 77 6.40 2.06 2.17
C SER A 77 6.92 3.16 1.26
N ASN A 78 7.27 4.33 1.82
CA ASN A 78 7.99 5.42 1.14
C ASN A 78 7.37 6.06 -0.13
N SER A 79 6.23 5.60 -0.64
CA SER A 79 5.60 6.14 -1.86
C SER A 79 5.02 7.55 -1.62
N THR A 80 5.68 8.58 -2.14
CA THR A 80 5.29 10.00 -2.02
C THR A 80 4.31 10.46 -3.10
N THR A 81 4.28 9.75 -4.23
CA THR A 81 3.62 10.17 -5.48
C THR A 81 2.10 9.99 -5.48
N TRP A 82 1.57 9.18 -4.57
CA TRP A 82 0.15 8.85 -4.49
C TRP A 82 -0.69 9.87 -3.71
N GLN A 83 -0.05 10.92 -3.20
CA GLN A 83 -0.64 11.92 -2.31
C GLN A 83 -1.41 13.06 -3.03
N PRO A 84 -0.95 13.66 -4.14
CA PRO A 84 -1.64 14.82 -4.74
C PRO A 84 -2.96 14.44 -5.45
N ASP A 85 -3.00 13.27 -6.07
CA ASP A 85 -4.16 12.77 -6.82
C ASP A 85 -5.02 11.81 -5.99
N PHE A 86 -4.87 11.79 -4.66
CA PHE A 86 -5.44 10.78 -3.77
C PHE A 86 -6.93 10.47 -4.03
N HIS A 87 -7.79 11.47 -4.19
CA HIS A 87 -9.22 11.25 -4.49
C HIS A 87 -9.46 10.65 -5.90
N HIS A 88 -8.69 11.09 -6.89
CA HIS A 88 -8.71 10.53 -8.24
C HIS A 88 -8.08 9.13 -8.30
N MET A 89 -7.10 8.89 -7.44
CA MET A 89 -6.43 7.63 -7.25
C MET A 89 -7.37 6.64 -6.58
N ILE A 90 -7.99 6.96 -5.43
CA ILE A 90 -9.02 6.15 -4.74
C ILE A 90 -10.19 5.79 -5.67
N SER A 91 -10.64 6.71 -6.53
CA SER A 91 -11.72 6.44 -7.50
C SER A 91 -11.28 5.64 -8.75
N LYS A 92 -9.97 5.54 -9.02
CA LYS A 92 -9.40 4.61 -10.04
C LYS A 92 -8.96 3.28 -9.44
N LEU A 93 -8.47 3.33 -8.22
CA LEU A 93 -8.24 2.24 -7.30
C LEU A 93 -9.56 1.54 -6.96
N SER A 94 -10.71 2.23 -7.00
CA SER A 94 -12.04 1.59 -6.99
C SER A 94 -12.43 0.84 -8.26
N LYS A 95 -11.58 0.87 -9.29
CA LYS A 95 -11.67 0.04 -10.49
C LYS A 95 -10.57 -1.03 -10.57
N CYS A 96 -9.54 -0.95 -9.73
CA CYS A 96 -8.49 -1.97 -9.58
C CYS A 96 -8.82 -2.77 -8.32
N GLY A 97 -8.77 -4.11 -8.32
CA GLY A 97 -9.38 -4.90 -7.24
C GLY A 97 -8.93 -4.55 -5.80
N LEU A 98 -7.76 -3.93 -5.61
CA LEU A 98 -7.21 -3.52 -4.31
C LEU A 98 -8.08 -2.55 -3.51
N LEU A 99 -8.81 -1.70 -4.19
CA LEU A 99 -9.57 -0.60 -3.58
C LEU A 99 -10.90 -0.38 -4.30
N GLY A 100 -11.28 -1.36 -5.12
CA GLY A 100 -12.64 -1.64 -5.57
C GLY A 100 -13.63 -1.54 -4.42
N TYR A 101 -14.93 -1.58 -4.73
CA TYR A 101 -15.97 -1.68 -3.71
C TYR A 101 -15.84 -2.92 -2.78
N SER A 102 -14.80 -3.73 -2.95
CA SER A 102 -14.40 -4.86 -2.12
C SER A 102 -13.89 -4.41 -0.75
N GLN A 103 -14.49 -5.00 0.29
CA GLN A 103 -13.88 -5.04 1.61
C GLN A 103 -12.63 -5.93 1.54
N LEU A 104 -11.52 -5.47 2.12
CA LEU A 104 -10.28 -6.23 2.26
C LEU A 104 -10.40 -7.18 3.48
N GLU A 105 -11.37 -8.09 3.44
CA GLU A 105 -11.75 -8.91 4.58
C GLU A 105 -10.64 -9.86 5.04
N ASN A 106 -9.76 -10.29 4.14
CA ASN A 106 -8.67 -11.20 4.46
C ASN A 106 -7.41 -10.48 4.96
N VAL A 107 -7.35 -9.15 4.83
CA VAL A 107 -6.18 -8.37 5.25
C VAL A 107 -6.12 -8.31 6.78
N VAL A 108 -5.10 -8.95 7.34
CA VAL A 108 -4.85 -9.03 8.79
C VAL A 108 -3.67 -8.15 9.21
N VAL A 109 -2.77 -7.82 8.28
CA VAL A 109 -1.62 -6.94 8.51
C VAL A 109 -1.58 -5.83 7.45
N LEU A 110 -1.50 -4.59 7.93
CA LEU A 110 -1.35 -3.40 7.10
C LEU A 110 -0.09 -2.66 7.55
N GLU A 111 0.89 -2.51 6.66
CA GLU A 111 2.10 -1.73 6.90
C GLU A 111 2.10 -0.51 5.99
N LEU A 112 2.17 0.70 6.56
CA LEU A 112 2.10 1.96 5.82
C LEU A 112 3.27 2.85 6.20
N GLY A 113 3.88 3.51 5.22
CA GLY A 113 5.02 4.39 5.49
C GLY A 113 5.05 5.65 4.65
N TRP A 114 5.83 6.63 5.12
CA TRP A 114 6.13 7.86 4.40
C TRP A 114 7.64 8.13 4.34
N LYS A 115 8.07 8.71 3.21
CA LYS A 115 9.39 9.34 3.06
C LYS A 115 9.36 10.81 3.48
N VAL A 116 8.29 11.51 3.09
CA VAL A 116 7.96 12.88 3.50
C VAL A 116 6.53 12.87 4.04
N ILE A 117 6.35 13.34 5.28
CA ILE A 117 5.03 13.34 5.92
C ILE A 117 4.22 14.55 5.44
N THR A 118 2.94 14.31 5.14
CA THR A 118 1.98 15.34 4.76
C THR A 118 0.66 15.13 5.49
N ASP A 119 -0.18 16.16 5.52
CA ASP A 119 -1.49 16.18 6.18
C ASP A 119 -2.44 15.11 5.61
N LEU A 120 -2.20 14.69 4.36
CA LEU A 120 -2.99 13.72 3.61
C LEU A 120 -2.75 12.29 4.08
N PHE A 121 -1.57 11.98 4.64
CA PHE A 121 -1.24 10.63 5.09
C PHE A 121 -2.23 10.10 6.14
N SER A 122 -2.70 10.97 7.05
CA SER A 122 -3.75 10.63 8.02
C SER A 122 -5.03 10.12 7.35
N HIS A 123 -5.49 10.83 6.32
CA HIS A 123 -6.72 10.48 5.60
C HIS A 123 -6.57 9.13 4.90
N TRP A 124 -5.39 8.87 4.34
CA TRP A 124 -5.09 7.60 3.69
C TRP A 124 -5.13 6.42 4.66
N VAL A 125 -4.51 6.56 5.84
CA VAL A 125 -4.56 5.53 6.88
C VAL A 125 -6.02 5.24 7.28
N ALA A 126 -6.84 6.27 7.52
CA ALA A 126 -8.24 6.08 7.88
C ALA A 126 -9.04 5.34 6.79
N GLU A 127 -8.83 5.68 5.53
CA GLU A 127 -9.57 5.06 4.44
C GLU A 127 -9.21 3.58 4.27
N LEU A 128 -7.92 3.23 4.34
CA LEU A 128 -7.48 1.83 4.27
C LEU A 128 -7.98 1.02 5.47
N LEU A 129 -7.92 1.58 6.68
CA LEU A 129 -8.48 0.94 7.87
C LEU A 129 -9.99 0.72 7.76
N GLY A 130 -10.71 1.67 7.15
CA GLY A 130 -12.15 1.55 6.91
C GLY A 130 -12.54 0.39 5.99
N ARG A 131 -11.57 -0.19 5.26
CA ARG A 131 -11.77 -1.29 4.31
C ARG A 131 -11.24 -2.63 4.82
N CYS A 132 -10.52 -2.66 5.93
CA CYS A 132 -9.91 -3.88 6.49
C CYS A 132 -10.66 -4.29 7.78
N PRO A 133 -11.87 -4.88 7.71
CA PRO A 133 -12.70 -5.14 8.89
C PRO A 133 -12.09 -6.16 9.86
N ASN A 134 -11.21 -7.04 9.38
CA ASN A 134 -10.55 -8.09 10.17
C ASN A 134 -9.08 -7.77 10.50
N LEU A 135 -8.66 -6.52 10.32
CA LEU A 135 -7.29 -6.11 10.58
C LEU A 135 -6.90 -6.42 12.03
N ARG A 136 -5.71 -6.97 12.23
CA ARG A 136 -5.17 -7.25 13.56
C ARG A 136 -3.92 -6.46 13.88
N LYS A 137 -3.21 -6.00 12.85
CA LYS A 137 -1.96 -5.28 13.00
C LYS A 137 -1.85 -4.14 12.02
N LEU A 138 -1.54 -2.95 12.52
CA LEU A 138 -1.14 -1.78 11.76
C LEU A 138 0.30 -1.42 12.11
N VAL A 139 1.19 -1.37 11.12
CA VAL A 139 2.55 -0.88 11.30
C VAL A 139 2.70 0.43 10.55
N ILE A 140 3.13 1.47 11.24
CA ILE A 140 3.40 2.78 10.67
C ILE A 140 4.92 3.00 10.62
N HIS A 141 5.47 3.09 9.41
CA HIS A 141 6.86 3.40 9.14
C HIS A 141 7.04 4.90 8.88
N GLY A 142 8.04 5.51 9.49
CA GLY A 142 8.29 6.93 9.27
C GLY A 142 9.77 7.29 9.28
N ALA A 143 10.20 8.07 8.30
CA ALA A 143 11.51 8.71 8.34
C ALA A 143 11.47 9.93 9.27
N VAL A 144 12.33 9.95 10.30
CA VAL A 144 12.51 11.10 11.19
C VAL A 144 13.90 11.68 10.99
N SER A 145 14.01 12.65 10.08
CA SER A 145 15.24 13.40 9.85
C SER A 145 15.65 14.22 11.10
N ARG A 146 16.97 14.41 11.28
CA ARG A 146 17.54 15.22 12.38
C ARG A 146 17.18 16.70 12.32
N ILE A 147 16.83 17.20 11.13
CA ILE A 147 16.40 18.57 10.89
C ILE A 147 14.96 18.48 10.37
N LYS A 148 14.02 19.05 11.12
CA LYS A 148 12.62 19.20 10.76
C LYS A 148 12.28 20.68 10.77
N THR A 149 11.53 21.15 9.78
CA THR A 149 10.95 22.49 9.83
C THR A 149 9.85 22.54 10.90
N GLN A 150 9.49 23.74 11.36
CA GLN A 150 8.38 23.91 12.29
C GLN A 150 7.07 23.33 11.71
N GLU A 151 6.88 23.44 10.40
CA GLU A 151 5.76 22.87 9.67
C GLU A 151 5.75 21.34 9.75
N GLU A 152 6.86 20.68 9.43
CA GLU A 152 6.96 19.21 9.52
C GLU A 152 6.72 18.68 10.93
N CYS A 153 7.18 19.40 11.96
CA CYS A 153 6.89 19.08 13.35
C CYS A 153 5.40 19.19 13.66
N GLN A 154 4.72 20.23 13.15
CA GLN A 154 3.28 20.41 13.34
C GLN A 154 2.48 19.31 12.62
N ILE A 155 2.88 18.93 11.40
CA ILE A 155 2.26 17.84 10.64
C ILE A 155 2.40 16.52 11.40
N LEU A 156 3.60 16.22 11.91
CA LEU A 156 3.84 15.01 12.70
C LEU A 156 3.02 14.99 14.00
N ALA A 157 2.90 16.13 14.69
CA ALA A 157 2.06 16.26 15.88
C ALA A 157 0.58 16.01 15.55
N ASN A 158 0.09 16.59 14.45
CA ASN A 158 -1.28 16.40 13.98
C ASN A 158 -1.54 14.92 13.62
N PHE A 159 -0.63 14.30 12.87
CA PHE A 159 -0.70 12.88 12.51
C PHE A 159 -0.70 11.97 13.75
N THR A 160 0.19 12.22 14.71
CA THR A 160 0.26 11.44 15.96
C THR A 160 -1.06 11.55 16.74
N SER A 161 -1.59 12.77 16.88
CA SER A 161 -2.89 13.00 17.53
C SER A 161 -4.04 12.30 16.80
N PHE A 162 -4.00 12.29 15.47
CA PHE A 162 -4.97 11.58 14.63
C PHE A 162 -4.90 10.07 14.86
N ILE A 163 -3.71 9.45 14.82
CA ILE A 163 -3.57 8.00 15.04
C ILE A 163 -4.03 7.62 16.44
N VAL A 164 -3.71 8.40 17.48
CA VAL A 164 -4.20 8.13 18.84
C VAL A 164 -5.73 8.08 18.90
N LYS A 165 -6.42 9.02 18.24
CA LYS A 165 -7.88 9.01 18.15
C LYS A 165 -8.41 7.84 17.34
N LEU A 166 -7.69 7.45 16.29
CA LEU A 166 -8.03 6.34 15.41
C LEU A 166 -7.91 5.00 16.13
N ILE A 167 -6.82 4.78 16.87
CA ILE A 167 -6.61 3.61 17.74
C ILE A 167 -7.77 3.45 18.73
N GLY A 168 -8.28 4.55 19.27
CA GLY A 168 -9.46 4.53 20.15
C GLY A 168 -10.72 3.94 19.49
N LYS A 169 -10.81 3.92 18.15
CA LYS A 169 -11.91 3.29 17.39
C LYS A 169 -11.62 1.84 17.02
N TYR A 170 -10.36 1.47 16.87
CA TYR A 170 -9.91 0.15 16.42
C TYR A 170 -9.19 -0.61 17.54
N LEU A 171 -9.87 -0.82 18.66
CA LEU A 171 -9.28 -1.42 19.88
C LEU A 171 -8.72 -2.85 19.69
N HIS A 172 -9.13 -3.54 18.63
CA HIS A 172 -8.68 -4.90 18.29
C HIS A 172 -7.42 -4.92 17.40
N VAL A 173 -6.96 -3.76 16.95
CA VAL A 173 -5.77 -3.62 16.07
C VAL A 173 -4.56 -3.27 16.93
N ASP A 174 -3.53 -4.12 16.88
CA ASP A 174 -2.21 -3.81 17.43
C ASP A 174 -1.52 -2.76 16.53
N VAL A 175 -1.21 -1.60 17.08
CA VAL A 175 -0.58 -0.50 16.33
C VAL A 175 0.88 -0.34 16.75
N GLN A 176 1.78 -0.46 15.78
CA GLN A 176 3.22 -0.35 15.96
C GLN A 176 3.77 0.82 15.15
N PHE A 177 4.70 1.56 15.73
CA PHE A 177 5.42 2.62 15.03
C PHE A 177 6.89 2.23 14.86
N LYS A 178 7.40 2.30 13.64
CA LYS A 178 8.80 2.06 13.30
C LYS A 178 9.36 3.34 12.68
N TYR A 179 10.15 4.06 13.47
CA TYR A 179 10.84 5.27 13.01
C TYR A 179 12.31 4.97 12.73
N VAL A 180 12.81 5.44 11.59
CA VAL A 180 14.20 5.29 11.14
C VAL A 180 14.84 6.64 10.88
#